data_AF-A0A2V9HFX6-F1
#
_entry.id   AF-A0A2V9HFX6-F1
#
_cell.length_a   1.000
_cell.length_b   1.000
_cell.length_c   1.000
_cell.angle_alpha   90.00
_cell.angle_beta   90.00
_cell.angle_gamma   90.00
#
_symmetry.space_group_name_H-M   'P 1'
#
loop_
_entity.id
_entity.type
_entity.pdbx_description
1 polymer ?
#
loop_
_entity_poly.entity_id
_entity_poly.type
_entity_poly.pdbx_seq_one_letter_code
_entity_poly.pdbx_strand_id
1 'polypeptide(L)'
;MKKTLRPQILVFDVDGVLVDVRGTYWRSALDTVRYLTGKRVTFSELHQWKSKPGYNDDWSMVSAWVSSLGHPTSYEAARAAFERFYWGSDGKPGNVRNEKLMVSARQIEKWARSFELNLFTGRTRQEFSFTFE
;
A
#
# COMPACT_ATOMS: atom_id res chain seq x y z
N MET A 1 -0.52 25.09 31.10
CA MET A 1 0.00 25.74 29.88
C MET A 1 0.24 24.67 28.81
N LYS A 2 -0.33 24.79 27.60
CA LYS A 2 0.01 23.88 26.49
C LYS A 2 1.40 24.25 25.98
N LYS A 3 2.34 23.31 26.01
CA LYS A 3 3.69 23.48 25.47
C LYS A 3 3.57 23.59 23.94
N THR A 4 3.98 24.72 23.36
CA THR A 4 3.98 24.89 21.91
C THR A 4 5.14 24.07 21.33
N LEU A 5 4.82 22.99 20.62
CA LEU A 5 5.82 22.22 19.90
C LEU A 5 6.18 22.95 18.60
N ARG A 6 7.48 23.05 18.31
CA ARG A 6 8.01 23.57 17.05
C ARG A 6 8.85 22.48 16.39
N PRO A 7 8.22 21.52 15.67
CA PRO A 7 8.97 20.45 15.01
C PRO A 7 9.98 21.06 14.02
N GLN A 8 11.16 20.47 13.94
CA GLN A 8 12.19 20.85 12.95
C GLN A 8 12.24 19.87 11.78
N ILE A 9 11.71 18.67 11.98
CA ILE A 9 11.74 17.56 11.02
C ILE A 9 10.31 17.09 10.78
N LEU A 10 9.97 16.87 9.52
CA LEU A 10 8.78 16.14 9.10
C LEU A 10 9.21 14.81 8.49
N VAL A 11 8.76 13.72 9.10
CA VAL A 11 8.96 12.36 8.58
C VAL A 11 7.63 11.88 8.02
N PHE A 12 7.61 11.52 6.74
CA PHE A 12 6.40 11.03 6.07
C PHE A 12 6.50 9.53 5.82
N ASP A 13 5.40 8.84 6.06
CA ASP A 13 5.17 7.58 5.34
C ASP A 13 4.85 7.89 3.86
N VAL A 14 4.92 6.88 3.01
CA VAL A 14 4.64 7.00 1.57
C VAL A 14 3.21 6.56 1.27
N ASP A 15 2.85 5.34 1.65
CA ASP A 15 1.61 4.70 1.22
C ASP A 15 0.39 5.24 1.99
N GLY A 16 -0.57 5.84 1.26
CA GLY A 16 -1.73 6.51 1.85
C GLY A 16 -1.45 7.88 2.44
N VAL A 17 -0.19 8.36 2.39
CA VAL A 17 0.23 9.69 2.83
C VAL A 17 0.70 10.54 1.64
N LEU A 18 1.71 10.06 0.92
CA LEU A 18 2.24 10.72 -0.28
C LEU A 18 1.72 10.09 -1.56
N VAL A 19 1.39 8.79 -1.55
CA VAL A 19 0.93 8.02 -2.71
C VAL A 19 -0.45 7.42 -2.44
N ASP A 20 -1.36 7.54 -3.42
CA ASP A 20 -2.68 6.90 -3.38
C ASP A 20 -2.56 5.41 -3.68
N VAL A 21 -2.92 4.57 -2.70
CA VAL A 21 -2.81 3.12 -2.78
C VAL A 21 -4.05 2.40 -3.32
N ARG A 22 -5.16 3.14 -3.55
CA ARG A 22 -6.45 2.54 -3.92
C ARG A 22 -6.40 1.80 -5.25
N GLY A 23 -5.71 2.38 -6.23
CA GLY A 23 -5.53 1.82 -7.56
C GLY A 23 -4.37 0.81 -7.68
N THR A 24 -3.58 0.64 -6.62
CA THR A 24 -2.31 -0.09 -6.65
C THR A 24 -2.36 -1.28 -5.69
N TYR A 25 -1.96 -1.10 -4.44
CA TYR A 25 -1.90 -2.11 -3.39
C TYR A 25 -3.29 -2.69 -3.09
N TRP A 26 -4.28 -1.84 -2.83
CA TRP A 26 -5.62 -2.32 -2.47
C TRP A 26 -6.29 -3.04 -3.64
N ARG A 27 -6.08 -2.53 -4.86
CA ARG A 27 -6.59 -3.20 -6.05
C ARG A 27 -5.95 -4.57 -6.23
N SER A 28 -4.64 -4.68 -6.03
CA SER A 28 -3.90 -5.94 -6.11
C SER A 28 -4.36 -6.94 -5.04
N ALA A 29 -4.66 -6.48 -3.82
CA ALA A 29 -5.22 -7.34 -2.77
C ALA A 29 -6.59 -7.90 -3.18
N LEU A 30 -7.50 -7.06 -3.68
CA LEU A 30 -8.82 -7.49 -4.16
C LEU A 30 -8.73 -8.47 -5.34
N ASP A 31 -7.87 -8.16 -6.32
CA ASP A 31 -7.66 -9.02 -7.49
C ASP A 31 -7.03 -10.37 -7.07
N THR A 32 -6.15 -10.38 -6.06
CA THR A 32 -5.58 -11.61 -5.49
C THR A 32 -6.62 -12.46 -4.78
N VAL A 33 -7.44 -11.86 -3.91
CA VAL A 33 -8.50 -12.59 -3.21
C VAL A 33 -9.49 -13.18 -4.22
N ARG A 34 -9.87 -12.41 -5.25
CA ARG A 34 -10.73 -12.89 -6.33
C ARG A 34 -10.08 -14.01 -7.13
N TYR A 35 -8.79 -13.91 -7.44
CA TYR A 35 -8.07 -14.94 -8.19
C TYR A 35 -8.01 -16.27 -7.43
N LEU A 36 -7.70 -16.23 -6.13
CA LEU A 36 -7.52 -17.43 -5.33
C LEU A 36 -8.85 -18.09 -4.90
N THR A 37 -9.93 -17.31 -4.77
CA THR A 37 -11.22 -17.81 -4.25
C THR A 37 -12.34 -17.86 -5.28
N GLY A 38 -12.19 -17.19 -6.43
CA GLY A 38 -13.27 -16.96 -7.38
C GLY A 38 -14.34 -15.96 -6.92
N LYS A 39 -14.32 -15.52 -5.65
CA LYS A 39 -15.34 -14.61 -5.09
C LYS A 39 -15.11 -13.18 -5.58
N ARG A 40 -16.21 -12.46 -5.86
CA ARG A 40 -16.16 -11.02 -6.04
C ARG A 40 -16.10 -10.36 -4.66
N VAL A 41 -15.08 -9.55 -4.44
CA VAL A 41 -14.85 -8.80 -3.20
C VAL A 41 -14.83 -7.30 -3.46
N THR A 42 -15.06 -6.53 -2.42
CA THR A 42 -15.26 -5.08 -2.48
C THR A 42 -14.23 -4.32 -1.65
N PHE A 43 -14.04 -3.03 -1.95
CA PHE A 43 -13.24 -2.13 -1.12
C PHE A 43 -13.78 -2.02 0.31
N SER A 44 -15.10 -2.12 0.51
CA SER A 44 -15.69 -2.11 1.86
C SER A 44 -15.22 -3.30 2.69
N GLU A 45 -15.19 -4.50 2.11
CA GLU A 45 -14.66 -5.68 2.78
C GLU A 45 -13.15 -5.55 3.06
N LEU A 46 -12.38 -5.01 2.10
CA LEU A 46 -10.95 -4.73 2.32
C LEU A 46 -10.75 -3.79 3.51
N HIS A 47 -11.56 -2.73 3.63
CA HIS A 47 -11.50 -1.84 4.78
C HIS A 47 -11.83 -2.54 6.10
N GLN A 48 -12.80 -3.46 6.11
CA GLN A 48 -13.10 -4.28 7.29
C GLN A 48 -11.94 -5.20 7.67
N TRP A 49 -11.14 -5.67 6.71
CA TRP A 49 -9.93 -6.43 7.01
C TRP A 49 -8.81 -5.54 7.53
N LYS A 50 -8.52 -4.42 6.86
CA LYS A 50 -7.51 -3.45 7.28
C LYS A 50 -7.77 -2.84 8.65
N SER A 51 -9.03 -2.77 9.10
CA SER A 51 -9.36 -2.24 10.42
C SER A 51 -9.14 -3.22 11.58
N LYS A 52 -8.91 -4.51 11.29
CA LYS A 52 -8.59 -5.50 12.33
C LYS A 52 -7.11 -5.40 12.74
N PRO A 53 -6.80 -5.61 14.03
CA PRO A 53 -5.42 -5.61 14.49
C PRO A 53 -4.62 -6.76 13.85
N GLY A 54 -3.34 -6.51 13.54
CA GLY A 54 -2.42 -7.50 12.99
C GLY A 54 -2.34 -7.55 11.46
N TYR A 55 -3.09 -6.71 10.73
CA TYR A 55 -3.09 -6.66 9.25
C TYR A 55 -2.47 -5.37 8.68
N ASN A 56 -1.39 -4.91 9.30
CA ASN A 56 -0.59 -3.82 8.74
C ASN A 56 0.08 -4.26 7.43
N ASP A 57 0.53 -5.52 7.37
CA ASP A 57 1.03 -6.15 6.16
C ASP A 57 -0.10 -6.70 5.28
N ASP A 58 -0.12 -6.29 4.01
CA ASP A 58 -1.16 -6.63 3.04
C ASP A 58 -1.16 -8.12 2.67
N TRP A 59 0.00 -8.77 2.61
CA TRP A 59 0.08 -10.17 2.20
C TRP A 59 -0.45 -11.10 3.30
N SER A 60 -0.14 -10.80 4.56
CA SER A 60 -0.71 -11.46 5.74
C SER A 60 -2.22 -11.28 5.80
N MET A 61 -2.71 -10.06 5.52
CA MET A 61 -4.14 -9.78 5.42
C MET A 61 -4.81 -10.62 4.34
N VAL A 62 -4.25 -10.66 3.13
CA VAL A 62 -4.80 -11.45 2.01
C VAL A 62 -4.76 -12.94 2.32
N SER A 63 -3.66 -13.47 2.86
CA SER A 63 -3.55 -14.88 3.29
C SER A 63 -4.65 -15.25 4.28
N ALA A 64 -4.85 -14.43 5.31
CA ALA A 64 -5.91 -14.65 6.31
C ALA A 64 -7.31 -14.52 5.71
N TRP A 65 -7.54 -13.52 4.84
CA TRP A 65 -8.83 -13.31 4.19
C TRP A 65 -9.18 -14.50 3.29
N VAL A 66 -8.29 -14.90 2.40
CA VAL A 66 -8.49 -16.05 1.51
C VAL A 66 -8.71 -17.33 2.30
N SER A 67 -7.94 -17.55 3.38
CA SER A 67 -8.13 -18.70 4.27
C SER A 67 -9.50 -18.69 4.96
N SER A 68 -9.97 -17.53 5.43
CA SER A 68 -11.29 -17.39 6.04
C SER A 68 -12.45 -17.66 5.07
N LEU A 69 -12.19 -17.57 3.77
CA LEU A 69 -13.17 -17.87 2.72
C LEU A 69 -13.19 -19.36 2.32
N GLY A 70 -12.41 -20.20 2.99
CA GLY A 70 -12.35 -21.66 2.76
C GLY A 70 -11.17 -22.11 1.89
N HIS A 71 -10.20 -21.23 1.60
CA HIS A 71 -9.05 -21.53 0.75
C HIS A 71 -7.75 -21.37 1.56
N PRO A 72 -7.27 -22.41 2.28
CA PRO A 72 -6.04 -22.33 3.07
C PRO A 72 -4.88 -21.79 2.22
N THR A 73 -4.34 -20.63 2.61
CA THR A 73 -3.35 -19.90 1.82
C THR A 73 -2.24 -19.43 2.72
N SER A 74 -1.00 -19.82 2.44
CA SER A 74 0.17 -19.32 3.17
C SER A 74 0.50 -17.88 2.79
N TYR A 75 1.27 -17.21 3.65
CA TYR A 75 1.81 -15.87 3.37
C TYR A 75 2.52 -15.82 2.02
N GLU A 76 3.41 -16.76 1.74
CA GLU A 76 4.18 -16.78 0.49
C GLU A 76 3.30 -17.01 -0.74
N ALA A 77 2.26 -17.84 -0.63
CA ALA A 77 1.31 -18.05 -1.72
C ALA A 77 0.49 -16.78 -1.99
N ALA A 78 0.05 -16.09 -0.94
CA ALA A 78 -0.65 -14.81 -1.07
C ALA A 78 0.26 -13.74 -1.68
N ARG A 79 1.51 -13.63 -1.21
CA ARG A 79 2.51 -12.71 -1.74
C ARG A 79 2.80 -12.97 -3.21
N ALA A 80 3.11 -14.21 -3.60
CA ALA A 80 3.42 -14.56 -4.98
C ALA A 80 2.23 -14.27 -5.93
N ALA A 81 1.00 -14.54 -5.49
CA ALA A 81 -0.19 -14.18 -6.26
C ALA A 81 -0.38 -12.66 -6.35
N PHE A 82 -0.14 -11.94 -5.25
CA PHE A 82 -0.23 -10.48 -5.19
C PHE A 82 0.77 -9.78 -6.10
N GLU A 83 2.04 -10.19 -6.07
CA GLU A 83 3.11 -9.57 -6.85
C GLU A 83 2.83 -9.62 -8.36
N ARG A 84 2.14 -10.66 -8.85
CA ARG A 84 1.69 -10.74 -10.25
C ARG A 84 0.70 -9.65 -10.64
N PHE A 85 -0.18 -9.25 -9.72
CA PHE A 85 -1.12 -8.16 -9.97
C PHE A 85 -0.48 -6.79 -9.74
N TYR A 86 0.40 -6.69 -8.74
CA TYR A 86 1.04 -5.43 -8.39
C TYR A 86 2.11 -5.02 -9.41
N TRP A 87 3.08 -5.91 -9.71
CA TRP A 87 4.14 -5.66 -10.69
C TRP A 87 3.74 -5.97 -12.13
N GLY A 88 2.77 -6.86 -12.30
CA GLY A 88 2.34 -7.37 -13.60
C GLY A 88 2.94 -8.74 -13.87
N SER A 89 2.29 -9.48 -14.77
CA SER A 89 2.77 -10.76 -15.27
C SER A 89 2.31 -10.98 -16.71
N ASP A 90 3.02 -11.83 -17.45
CA ASP A 90 2.56 -12.32 -18.76
C ASP A 90 2.22 -11.19 -19.76
N GLY A 91 3.06 -10.16 -19.81
CA GLY A 91 2.88 -9.00 -20.68
C GLY A 91 1.77 -8.02 -20.26
N LYS A 92 1.07 -8.29 -19.15
CA LYS A 92 0.08 -7.36 -18.59
C LYS A 92 0.76 -6.37 -17.63
N PRO A 93 0.45 -5.06 -17.74
CA PRO A 93 0.96 -4.07 -16.81
C PRO A 93 0.43 -4.34 -15.40
N GLY A 94 1.30 -4.18 -14.40
CA GLY A 94 0.93 -4.24 -13.00
C GLY A 94 0.19 -3.00 -12.52
N ASN A 95 -0.58 -3.16 -11.45
CA ASN A 95 -1.31 -2.10 -10.78
C ASN A 95 -0.39 -1.01 -10.21
N VAL A 96 0.91 -1.28 -9.98
CA VAL A 96 1.91 -0.27 -9.56
C VAL A 96 1.95 0.94 -10.49
N ARG A 97 1.65 0.75 -11.79
CA ARG A 97 1.62 1.85 -12.77
C ARG A 97 0.46 2.83 -12.56
N ASN A 98 -0.50 2.49 -11.70
CA ASN A 98 -1.62 3.35 -11.35
C ASN A 98 -1.31 4.26 -10.15
N GLU A 99 -0.05 4.27 -9.66
CA GLU A 99 0.36 5.15 -8.57
C GLU A 99 0.11 6.63 -8.92
N LYS A 100 -0.38 7.35 -7.90
CA LYS A 100 -0.67 8.78 -8.01
C LYS A 100 -0.15 9.45 -6.76
N LEU A 101 0.68 10.47 -6.94
CA LEU A 101 1.07 11.35 -5.84
C LEU A 101 -0.16 12.13 -5.36
N MET A 102 -0.36 12.13 -4.04
CA MET A 102 -1.42 12.87 -3.35
C MET A 102 -0.99 14.30 -3.01
N VAL A 103 0.30 14.60 -3.16
CA VAL A 103 0.90 15.91 -2.88
C VAL A 103 1.48 16.50 -4.16
N SER A 104 1.52 17.83 -4.23
CA SER A 104 2.17 18.55 -5.33
C SER A 104 3.60 18.94 -4.97
N ALA A 105 4.45 19.12 -5.99
CA ALA A 105 5.82 19.62 -5.81
C ALA A 105 5.86 20.94 -5.02
N ARG A 106 4.94 21.87 -5.31
CA ARG A 106 4.80 23.15 -4.58
C ARG A 106 4.53 22.95 -3.08
N GLN A 107 3.78 21.91 -2.72
CA GLN A 107 3.47 21.61 -1.33
C GLN A 107 4.70 21.08 -0.59
N ILE A 108 5.48 20.22 -1.25
CA ILE A 108 6.76 19.71 -0.75
C ILE A 108 7.76 20.86 -0.57
N GLU A 109 7.91 21.74 -1.58
CA GLU A 109 8.76 22.94 -1.50
C GLU A 109 8.38 23.83 -0.32
N LYS A 110 7.08 24.02 -0.07
CA LYS A 110 6.60 24.82 1.06
C LYS A 110 7.02 24.21 2.39
N TRP A 111 6.95 22.89 2.56
CA TRP A 111 7.40 22.23 3.78
C TRP A 111 8.93 22.31 3.93
N ALA A 112 9.68 22.11 2.84
CA ALA A 112 11.14 22.16 2.84
C ALA A 112 11.72 23.52 3.26
N ARG A 113 10.96 24.62 3.11
CA ARG A 113 11.37 25.95 3.59
C ARG A 113 11.42 26.08 5.11
N SER A 114 10.77 25.19 5.85
CA SER A 114 10.59 25.31 7.30
C SER A 114 11.00 24.06 8.07
N PHE A 115 11.14 22.92 7.38
CA PHE A 115 11.43 21.64 8.00
C PHE A 115 12.43 20.85 7.16
N GLU A 116 13.27 20.07 7.83
CA GLU A 116 13.96 18.94 7.19
C GLU A 116 12.92 17.87 6.84
N LEU A 117 12.93 17.37 5.60
CA LEU A 117 11.96 16.38 5.14
C LEU A 117 12.64 15.02 5.02
N ASN A 118 12.03 14.00 5.63
CA ASN A 118 12.50 12.62 5.58
C ASN A 118 11.35 11.67 5.27
N LEU A 119 11.69 10.47 4.79
CA LEU A 119 10.74 9.38 4.56
C LEU A 119 11.02 8.23 5.52
N PHE A 120 9.97 7.62 6.05
CA PHE A 120 10.04 6.35 6.78
C PHE A 120 8.91 5.46 6.28
N THR A 121 9.24 4.42 5.53
CA THR A 121 8.26 3.59 4.82
C THR A 121 8.62 2.12 4.84
N GLY A 122 7.59 1.28 4.77
CA GLY A 122 7.72 -0.16 4.58
C GLY A 122 8.01 -0.58 3.13
N ARG A 123 8.00 0.36 2.18
CA ARG A 123 8.31 0.05 0.77
C ARG A 123 9.65 -0.63 0.63
N THR A 124 9.67 -1.66 -0.18
CA THR A 124 10.91 -2.28 -0.64
C THR A 124 11.71 -1.29 -1.50
N ARG A 125 13.01 -1.55 -1.70
CA ARG A 125 13.84 -0.72 -2.58
C ARG A 125 13.27 -0.63 -3.99
N GLN A 126 12.72 -1.72 -4.52
CA GLN A 126 12.13 -1.74 -5.86
C GLN A 126 10.92 -0.80 -5.98
N GLU A 127 10.04 -0.80 -4.98
CA GLU A 127 8.86 0.08 -4.94
C GLU A 127 9.25 1.53 -4.74
N PHE A 128 10.27 1.78 -3.91
CA PHE A 128 10.78 3.12 -3.70
C PHE A 128 11.38 3.68 -4.99
N SER A 129 12.28 2.94 -5.65
CA SER A 129 12.88 3.33 -6.92
C SER A 129 11.82 3.55 -8.01
N PHE A 130 10.84 2.65 -8.14
CA PHE A 130 9.79 2.82 -9.15
C PHE A 130 9.04 4.16 -9.03
N THR A 131 8.80 4.63 -7.80
CA THR A 131 8.03 5.85 -7.56
C THR A 131 8.86 7.12 -7.67
N PHE A 132 10.13 7.07 -7.27
CA PHE A 132 10.95 8.27 -7.04
C PHE A 132 12.21 8.39 -7.91
N GLU A 133 12.55 7.38 -8.71
CA GLU A 133 13.70 7.35 -9.63
C GLU A 133 13.26 7.18 -11.09
#